data_AF-A0A0F9DPY4-F1
#
_entry.id   AF-A0A0F9DPY4-F1
#
_cell.length_a   1.000
_cell.length_b   1.000
_cell.length_c   1.000
_cell.angle_alpha   90.00
_cell.angle_beta   90.00
_cell.angle_gamma   90.00
#
_symmetry.space_group_name_H-M   'P 1'
#
loop_
_entity.id
_entity.type
_entity.pdbx_description
1 polymer ?
#
loop_
_entity_poly.entity_id
_entity_poly.type
_entity_poly.pdbx_seq_one_letter_code
_entity_poly.pdbx_strand_id
1 'polypeptide(L)'
;MIEITSTPIILIAILGTVGISLPLIHIARNEQGSSSFYGAITFGALLASIGFVIYQFAIGNVTQGAIFSEDVLSDDAFGGLFAIAMLIVAIMTTVGSFNYMKNQKNTAVYFSLILLSSIGMVFVAYSTDLVMLFV
;
A
#
# COMPACT_ATOMS: atom_id res chain seq x y z
N MET A 1 6.71 10.23 -19.35
CA MET A 1 7.14 11.14 -18.24
C MET A 1 6.20 10.82 -17.11
N ILE A 2 6.71 10.23 -16.02
CA ILE A 2 5.87 9.79 -14.91
C ILE A 2 5.14 11.01 -14.32
N GLU A 3 3.82 11.06 -14.46
CA GLU A 3 3.02 12.09 -13.81
C GLU A 3 3.06 11.86 -12.30
N ILE A 4 3.53 12.83 -11.53
CA ILE A 4 3.66 12.72 -10.06
C ILE A 4 2.29 12.49 -9.38
N THR A 5 1.20 12.72 -10.11
CA THR A 5 -0.18 12.51 -9.71
C THR A 5 -0.77 11.15 -10.10
N SER A 6 0.01 10.26 -10.72
CA SER A 6 -0.47 8.91 -11.08
C SER A 6 -0.87 8.10 -9.84
N THR A 7 -1.86 7.24 -10.02
CA THR A 7 -2.41 6.37 -8.98
C THR A 7 -1.33 5.57 -8.22
N PRO A 8 -0.40 4.84 -8.88
CA PRO A 8 0.63 4.07 -8.18
C PRO A 8 1.52 4.94 -7.27
N ILE A 9 1.87 6.15 -7.69
CA ILE A 9 2.76 7.03 -6.91
C ILE A 9 2.08 7.54 -5.66
N ILE A 10 0.80 7.90 -5.76
CA ILE A 10 0.02 8.35 -4.61
C ILE A 10 -0.15 7.22 -3.59
N LEU A 11 -0.38 5.98 -4.06
CA LEU A 11 -0.42 4.82 -3.18
C LEU A 11 0.93 4.60 -2.48
N ILE A 12 2.04 4.66 -3.22
CA ILE A 12 3.39 4.52 -2.66
C ILE A 12 3.64 5.63 -1.62
N ALA A 13 3.22 6.86 -1.90
CA ALA A 13 3.35 7.97 -0.98
C ALA A 13 2.56 7.74 0.31
N ILE A 14 1.29 7.32 0.23
CA ILE A 14 0.44 7.03 1.39
C ILE A 14 1.04 5.88 2.21
N LEU A 15 1.30 4.74 1.56
CA LEU A 15 1.79 3.54 2.24
C LEU A 15 3.19 3.74 2.80
N GLY A 16 4.08 4.41 2.08
CA GLY A 16 5.45 4.69 2.48
C GLY A 16 5.54 5.69 3.63
N THR A 17 4.79 6.79 3.56
CA THR A 17 4.77 7.79 4.64
C THR A 17 4.22 7.21 5.93
N VAL A 18 3.09 6.49 5.87
CA VAL A 18 2.52 5.83 7.04
C VAL A 18 3.46 4.73 7.54
N GLY A 19 3.99 3.90 6.63
CA GLY A 19 4.93 2.83 6.95
C GLY A 19 6.14 3.31 7.72
N ILE A 20 6.75 4.44 7.33
CA ILE A 20 7.90 5.03 8.03
C ILE A 20 7.47 5.71 9.34
N SER A 21 6.28 6.32 9.37
CA SER A 21 5.79 7.00 10.57
C SER A 21 5.55 6.06 11.76
N LEU A 22 5.11 4.81 11.52
CA LEU A 22 4.82 3.83 12.57
C LEU A 22 6.01 3.56 13.51
N PRO A 23 7.20 3.15 13.02
CA PRO A 23 8.35 2.92 13.87
C PRO A 23 8.87 4.22 14.50
N LEU A 24 8.77 5.37 13.81
CA LEU A 24 9.16 6.67 14.38
C LEU A 24 8.29 7.06 15.57
N ILE A 25 6.97 6.89 15.45
CA ILE A 25 6.01 7.12 16.55
C ILE A 25 6.29 6.16 17.71
N HIS A 26 6.64 4.90 17.42
CA HIS A 26 7.00 3.93 18.44
C HIS A 26 8.23 4.34 19.24
N ILE A 27 9.29 4.80 18.57
CA ILE A 27 10.50 5.32 19.22
C ILE A 27 10.17 6.57 20.04
N ALA A 28 9.37 7.49 19.50
CA ALA A 28 9.03 8.75 20.17
C ALA A 28 8.15 8.58 21.42
N ARG A 29 7.17 7.67 21.39
CA ARG A 29 6.24 7.44 22.51
C ARG A 29 6.76 6.44 23.54
N ASN A 30 7.86 5.73 23.26
CA ASN A 30 8.40 4.65 24.11
C ASN A 30 7.31 3.66 24.56
N GLU A 31 6.29 3.46 23.72
CA GLU A 31 5.09 2.70 24.05
C GLU A 31 5.32 1.22 23.81
N GLN A 32 5.33 0.45 24.89
CA GLN A 32 5.33 -1.01 24.82
C GLN A 32 3.90 -1.52 24.61
N GLY A 33 3.55 -1.89 23.37
CA GLY A 33 2.61 -2.98 23.15
C GLY A 33 1.16 -2.64 22.78
N SER A 34 0.82 -1.41 22.35
CA SER A 34 -0.51 -1.17 21.77
C SER A 34 -0.60 -1.69 20.33
N SER A 35 -0.69 -3.01 20.19
CA SER A 35 -0.86 -3.72 18.91
C SER A 35 -2.07 -3.21 18.11
N SER A 36 -3.16 -2.87 18.81
CA SER A 36 -4.38 -2.33 18.20
C SER A 36 -4.18 -0.94 17.60
N PHE A 37 -3.34 -0.09 18.21
CA PHE A 37 -3.12 1.27 17.72
C PHE A 37 -2.38 1.29 16.38
N TYR A 38 -1.22 0.62 16.30
CA TYR A 38 -0.45 0.53 15.05
C TYR A 38 -1.21 -0.24 13.96
N GLY A 39 -1.96 -1.27 14.36
CA GLY A 39 -2.84 -2.01 13.49
C GLY A 39 -3.96 -1.15 12.90
N ALA A 40 -4.62 -0.32 13.71
CA ALA A 40 -5.68 0.58 13.26
C ALA A 40 -5.17 1.64 12.27
N ILE A 41 -3.97 2.20 12.51
CA ILE A 41 -3.34 3.15 11.57
C ILE A 41 -3.06 2.46 10.23
N THR A 42 -2.50 1.24 10.27
CA THR A 42 -2.20 0.45 9.07
C THR A 42 -3.45 0.13 8.28
N PHE A 43 -4.50 -0.34 8.97
CA PHE A 43 -5.80 -0.63 8.38
C PHE A 43 -6.41 0.62 7.73
N GLY A 44 -6.33 1.79 8.41
CA GLY A 44 -6.77 3.06 7.87
C GLY A 44 -6.03 3.47 6.59
N ALA A 45 -4.71 3.31 6.55
CA ALA A 45 -3.90 3.62 5.37
C ALA A 45 -4.24 2.71 4.18
N LEU A 46 -4.47 1.42 4.42
CA LEU A 46 -4.90 0.48 3.39
C LEU A 46 -6.31 0.79 2.86
N LEU A 47 -7.25 1.16 3.74
CA LEU A 47 -8.58 1.62 3.31
C LEU A 47 -8.53 2.91 2.50
N ALA A 48 -7.71 3.88 2.92
CA ALA A 48 -7.50 5.11 2.17
C ALA A 48 -6.91 4.81 0.78
N SER A 49 -5.97 3.88 0.70
CA SER A 49 -5.35 3.42 -0.54
C SER A 49 -6.39 2.78 -1.49
N ILE A 50 -7.19 1.82 -1.01
CA ILE A 50 -8.27 1.23 -1.81
C ILE A 50 -9.28 2.29 -2.25
N GLY A 51 -9.71 3.15 -1.32
CA GLY A 51 -10.66 4.22 -1.60
C GLY A 51 -10.14 5.15 -2.70
N PHE A 52 -8.85 5.47 -2.69
CA PHE A 52 -8.22 6.28 -3.73
C PHE A 52 -8.25 5.59 -5.10
N VAL A 53 -7.92 4.30 -5.18
CA VAL A 53 -8.01 3.56 -6.46
C VAL A 53 -9.46 3.56 -6.97
N ILE A 54 -10.44 3.25 -6.12
CA ILE A 54 -11.86 3.25 -6.49
C ILE A 54 -12.31 4.64 -6.97
N TYR A 55 -11.84 5.71 -6.31
CA TYR A 55 -12.13 7.09 -6.70
C TYR A 55 -11.60 7.42 -8.09
N GLN A 56 -10.38 7.00 -8.42
CA GLN A 56 -9.79 7.18 -9.75
C GLN A 56 -10.59 6.44 -10.84
N PHE A 57 -11.08 5.24 -10.56
CA PHE A 57 -12.02 4.53 -11.44
C PHE A 57 -13.33 5.29 -11.65
N ALA A 58 -13.90 5.84 -10.57
CA ALA A 58 -15.18 6.54 -10.64
C ALA A 58 -15.13 7.82 -11.48
N ILE A 59 -13.97 8.51 -11.50
CA ILE A 59 -13.76 9.74 -12.28
C ILE A 59 -13.36 9.47 -13.73
N GLY A 60 -13.03 8.22 -14.06
CA GLY A 60 -12.62 7.85 -15.42
C GLY A 60 -11.21 8.33 -15.77
N ASN A 61 -10.37 8.60 -14.78
CA ASN A 61 -8.95 8.96 -14.97
C ASN A 61 -8.07 7.74 -15.32
N VAL A 62 -8.66 6.56 -15.44
CA VAL A 62 -7.95 5.32 -15.81
C VAL A 62 -7.91 5.18 -17.33
N THR A 63 -6.71 5.01 -17.88
CA THR A 63 -6.55 4.73 -19.31
C THR A 63 -7.02 3.31 -19.63
N GLN A 64 -7.63 3.12 -20.81
CA GLN A 64 -8.06 1.79 -21.27
C GLN A 64 -6.84 1.01 -21.76
N GLY A 65 -6.26 0.19 -20.87
CA GLY A 65 -5.33 -0.90 -21.16
C GLY A 65 -4.09 -0.50 -21.97
N ALA A 66 -2.96 -0.28 -21.30
CA ALA A 66 -1.74 0.01 -22.01
C ALA A 66 -1.14 -1.26 -22.64
N ILE A 67 -1.00 -1.23 -23.98
CA ILE A 67 -0.12 -2.13 -24.70
C ILE A 67 1.31 -1.63 -24.44
N PHE A 68 2.06 -2.30 -23.55
CA PHE A 68 3.49 -2.07 -23.27
C PHE A 68 3.99 -0.64 -23.55
N SER A 69 3.66 0.29 -22.64
CA SER A 69 4.09 1.69 -22.70
C SER A 69 5.62 1.83 -22.58
N GLU A 70 6.18 2.95 -23.07
CA GLU A 70 7.58 3.34 -22.77
C GLU A 70 7.83 3.64 -21.27
N ASP A 71 6.79 3.98 -20.51
CA ASP A 71 6.90 4.22 -19.07
C ASP A 71 6.88 2.89 -18.28
N VAL A 72 7.66 2.84 -17.19
CA VAL A 72 7.90 1.65 -16.35
C VAL A 72 6.68 1.26 -15.48
N LEU A 73 5.79 2.22 -15.24
CA LEU A 73 4.51 2.06 -14.55
C LEU A 73 3.39 2.56 -15.46
N SER A 74 2.33 1.76 -15.60
CA SER A 74 1.11 2.11 -16.32
C SER A 74 -0.03 2.38 -15.35
N ASP A 75 -0.73 3.50 -15.51
CA ASP A 75 -1.95 3.82 -14.76
C ASP A 75 -3.18 3.42 -15.59
N ASP A 76 -3.41 2.11 -15.66
CA ASP A 76 -4.52 1.52 -16.41
C ASP A 76 -5.52 0.79 -15.52
N ALA A 77 -6.69 0.55 -16.09
CA ALA A 77 -7.78 -0.15 -15.40
C ALA A 77 -7.43 -1.60 -15.00
N PHE A 78 -6.47 -2.26 -15.66
CA PHE A 78 -6.12 -3.63 -15.31
C PHE A 78 -5.23 -3.67 -14.06
N GLY A 79 -4.18 -2.85 -14.02
CA GLY A 79 -3.33 -2.65 -12.86
C GLY A 79 -4.11 -2.09 -11.68
N GLY A 80 -5.08 -1.21 -11.92
CA GLY A 80 -6.00 -0.73 -10.90
C GLY A 80 -6.83 -1.84 -10.23
N LEU A 81 -7.41 -2.75 -11.03
CA LEU A 81 -8.14 -3.90 -10.47
C LEU A 81 -7.23 -4.86 -9.71
N PHE A 82 -6.02 -5.12 -10.23
CA PHE A 82 -5.06 -5.98 -9.55
C PHE A 82 -4.56 -5.36 -8.23
N ALA A 83 -4.32 -4.06 -8.21
CA ALA A 83 -3.97 -3.32 -7.01
C ALA A 83 -5.06 -3.40 -5.94
N ILE A 84 -6.35 -3.29 -6.31
CA ILE A 84 -7.46 -3.50 -5.38
C ILE A 84 -7.41 -4.90 -4.78
N ALA A 85 -7.24 -5.95 -5.60
CA ALA A 85 -7.16 -7.33 -5.10
C ALA A 85 -5.99 -7.51 -4.10
N MET A 86 -4.82 -6.97 -4.42
CA MET A 86 -3.64 -7.06 -3.55
C MET A 86 -3.82 -6.27 -2.25
N LEU A 87 -4.42 -5.08 -2.31
CA LEU A 87 -4.73 -4.29 -1.11
C LEU A 87 -5.77 -4.97 -0.23
N ILE A 88 -6.75 -5.69 -0.80
CA ILE A 88 -7.69 -6.52 -0.01
C ILE A 88 -6.94 -7.61 0.76
N VAL A 89 -5.97 -8.28 0.12
CA VAL A 89 -5.11 -9.28 0.78
C VAL A 89 -4.31 -8.64 1.93
N ALA A 90 -3.76 -7.44 1.72
CA ALA A 90 -3.07 -6.70 2.78
C ALA A 90 -4.00 -6.32 3.95
N ILE A 91 -5.25 -5.94 3.67
CA ILE A 91 -6.25 -5.65 4.70
C ILE A 91 -6.59 -6.90 5.51
N MET A 92 -6.87 -8.02 4.84
CA MET A 92 -7.15 -9.30 5.51
C MET A 92 -5.97 -9.72 6.41
N THR A 93 -4.75 -9.56 5.91
CA THR A 93 -3.52 -9.83 6.68
C THR A 93 -3.41 -8.92 7.90
N THR A 94 -3.74 -7.64 7.77
CA THR A 94 -3.71 -6.66 8.86
C THR A 94 -4.75 -6.98 9.93
N VAL A 95 -5.99 -7.29 9.54
CA VAL A 95 -7.06 -7.67 10.46
C VAL A 95 -6.71 -8.94 11.22
N GLY A 96 -6.22 -9.98 10.53
CA GLY A 96 -5.74 -11.21 11.18
C GLY A 96 -4.57 -10.94 12.14
N SER A 97 -3.73 -9.95 11.82
CA SER A 97 -2.57 -9.59 12.63
C SER A 97 -2.92 -8.90 13.95
N PHE A 98 -4.14 -8.37 14.13
CA PHE A 98 -4.54 -7.71 15.38
C PHE A 98 -4.52 -8.69 16.56
N ASN A 99 -5.04 -9.90 16.36
CA ASN A 99 -5.02 -10.93 17.39
C ASN A 99 -3.64 -11.60 17.49
N TYR A 100 -2.98 -11.81 16.34
CA TYR A 100 -1.68 -12.48 16.27
C TYR A 100 -0.56 -11.69 16.96
N MET A 101 -0.49 -10.37 16.76
CA MET A 101 0.55 -9.50 17.34
C MET A 101 0.21 -8.95 18.72
N LYS A 102 -0.89 -9.41 19.32
CA LYS A 102 -1.27 -9.00 20.67
C LYS A 102 -0.20 -9.43 21.67
N ASN A 103 0.27 -8.50 22.50
CA ASN A 103 1.33 -8.69 23.50
C ASN A 103 2.72 -9.04 22.94
N GLN A 104 2.93 -8.95 21.63
CA GLN A 104 4.24 -9.12 21.03
C GLN A 104 5.05 -7.83 21.09
N LYS A 105 6.38 -7.95 21.14
CA LYS A 105 7.29 -6.82 21.03
C LYS A 105 7.36 -6.32 19.59
N ASN A 106 7.77 -5.06 19.39
CA ASN A 106 8.02 -4.45 18.07
C ASN A 106 6.83 -4.47 17.10
N THR A 107 5.60 -4.39 17.62
CA THR A 107 4.38 -4.43 16.79
C THR A 107 4.35 -3.33 15.72
N ALA A 108 4.91 -2.16 16.02
CA ALA A 108 5.00 -1.05 15.05
C ALA A 108 5.82 -1.41 13.81
N VAL A 109 6.94 -2.12 13.99
CA VAL A 109 7.81 -2.55 12.88
C VAL A 109 7.09 -3.59 12.03
N TYR A 110 6.40 -4.54 12.66
CA TYR A 110 5.62 -5.55 11.93
C TYR A 110 4.56 -4.93 11.02
N PHE A 111 3.76 -3.99 11.54
CA PHE A 111 2.74 -3.31 10.75
C PHE A 111 3.32 -2.39 9.68
N SER A 112 4.47 -1.76 9.95
CA SER A 112 5.25 -1.03 8.94
C SER A 112 5.70 -1.93 7.78
N LEU A 113 6.15 -3.16 8.08
CA LEU A 113 6.54 -4.14 7.06
C LEU A 113 5.34 -4.62 6.22
N ILE A 114 4.13 -4.68 6.78
CA ILE A 114 2.92 -4.94 5.99
C ILE A 114 2.69 -3.81 4.96
N LEU A 115 2.83 -2.55 5.37
CA LEU A 115 2.71 -1.41 4.46
C LEU A 115 3.82 -1.41 3.40
N LEU A 116 5.06 -1.73 3.80
CA LEU A 116 6.19 -1.85 2.87
C LEU A 116 5.98 -2.99 1.86
N SER A 117 5.49 -4.15 2.31
CA SER A 117 5.11 -5.25 1.42
C SER A 117 4.01 -4.82 0.44
N SER A 118 3.04 -4.02 0.93
CA SER A 118 1.97 -3.50 0.09
C SER A 118 2.46 -2.53 -0.98
N ILE A 119 3.56 -1.80 -0.75
CA ILE A 119 4.24 -1.01 -1.78
C ILE A 119 4.77 -1.91 -2.90
N GLY A 120 5.44 -3.01 -2.55
CA GLY A 120 5.90 -4.01 -3.53
C GLY A 120 4.73 -4.60 -4.33
N MET A 121 3.62 -4.89 -3.65
CA MET A 121 2.40 -5.35 -4.32
C MET A 121 1.81 -4.32 -5.31
N VAL A 122 1.89 -3.02 -5.00
CA VAL A 122 1.49 -1.94 -5.91
C VAL A 122 2.42 -1.85 -7.11
N PHE A 123 3.74 -1.99 -6.91
CA PHE A 123 4.69 -2.06 -8.03
C PHE A 123 4.35 -3.20 -8.98
N VAL A 124 4.15 -4.41 -8.46
CA VAL A 124 3.77 -5.58 -9.26
C VAL A 124 2.47 -5.33 -10.03
N ALA A 125 1.49 -4.66 -9.41
CA ALA A 125 0.20 -4.41 -10.03
C ALA A 125 0.24 -3.46 -11.24
N TYR A 126 1.08 -2.42 -11.16
CA TYR A 126 1.12 -1.37 -12.19
C TYR A 126 2.35 -1.46 -13.10
N SER A 127 3.18 -2.50 -12.95
CA SER A 127 4.40 -2.64 -13.73
C SER A 127 4.14 -3.15 -15.15
N THR A 128 4.77 -2.50 -16.12
CA THR A 128 4.80 -2.87 -17.54
C THR A 128 6.14 -3.48 -17.97
N ASP A 129 7.18 -3.30 -17.16
CA ASP A 129 8.55 -3.77 -17.41
C ASP A 129 8.90 -4.96 -16.51
N LEU A 130 9.54 -5.99 -17.08
CA LEU A 130 10.02 -7.15 -16.35
C LEU A 130 11.01 -6.79 -15.24
N VAL A 131 11.82 -5.73 -15.42
CA VAL A 131 12.75 -5.29 -14.37
C VAL A 131 11.98 -4.79 -13.16
N MET A 132 10.91 -4.02 -13.36
CA MET A 132 10.11 -3.51 -12.25
C MET A 132 9.17 -4.56 -11.65
N LEU A 133 8.77 -5.58 -12.41
CA LEU A 133 8.12 -6.78 -11.87
C LEU A 133 9.04 -7.64 -11.00
N PHE A 134 10.36 -7.62 -11.25
CA PHE A 134 11.34 -8.38 -10.50
C PHE A 134 11.69 -7.75 -9.14
N VAL A 135 11.66 -6.42 -9.05
CA VAL A 135 11.97 -5.62 -7.85
C VAL A 135 10.87 -5.73 -6.81
#